data_AF-J3L8D2-F1
#
_entry.id   AF-J3L8D2-F1
#
_cell.length_a   1.000
_cell.length_b   1.000
_cell.length_c   1.000
_cell.angle_alpha   90.00
_cell.angle_beta   90.00
_cell.angle_gamma   90.00
#
_symmetry.space_group_name_H-M   'P 1'
#
loop_
_entity.id
_entity.type
_entity.pdbx_description
1 polymer ?
#
loop_
_entity_poly.entity_id
_entity_poly.type
_entity_poly.pdbx_seq_one_letter_code
_entity_poly.pdbx_strand_id
1 'polypeptide(L)'
;MLNWRRNAVIPLVRLLHPSGARASSSSSSSSCCSKLFVAGLSYDTNETALKDAFSHHGHIIQVKVICHPVTGKSKGYGFVKFASEDEAAAALHKMSGEVIDGRTIRVHYANNG
;
A
#
# COMPACT_ATOMS: atom_id res chain seq x y z
N MET A 1 -29.42 -37.98 48.76
CA MET A 1 -29.33 -36.80 47.88
C MET A 1 -27.88 -36.66 47.43
N LEU A 2 -27.53 -37.19 46.24
CA LEU A 2 -26.15 -37.28 45.75
C LEU A 2 -26.01 -36.70 44.32
N ASN A 3 -25.17 -35.67 44.22
CA ASN A 3 -24.14 -35.46 43.19
C ASN A 3 -24.53 -35.34 41.71
N TRP A 4 -24.88 -34.12 41.29
CA TRP A 4 -24.85 -33.66 39.89
C TRP A 4 -23.48 -33.07 39.51
N ARG A 5 -22.51 -33.90 39.14
CA ARG A 5 -21.23 -33.45 38.56
C ARG A 5 -20.98 -34.16 37.24
N ARG A 6 -21.07 -33.43 36.13
CA ARG A 6 -20.29 -33.59 34.87
C ARG A 6 -20.65 -32.48 33.88
N ASN A 7 -19.61 -31.93 33.25
CA ASN A 7 -19.59 -31.01 32.10
C ASN A 7 -20.06 -29.56 32.29
N ALA A 8 -19.10 -28.63 32.47
CA ALA A 8 -18.65 -27.76 31.39
C ALA A 8 -17.60 -26.76 31.94
N VAL A 9 -16.37 -26.95 31.51
CA VAL A 9 -15.27 -25.98 31.52
C VAL A 9 -15.63 -24.95 30.42
N ILE A 10 -15.56 -23.62 30.59
CA ILE A 10 -14.39 -22.73 30.40
C ILE A 10 -14.86 -21.29 30.76
N PRO A 11 -14.04 -20.47 31.45
CA PRO A 11 -14.39 -19.10 31.85
C PRO A 11 -14.45 -18.14 30.66
N LEU A 12 -15.54 -17.40 30.53
CA LEU A 12 -15.73 -16.37 29.50
C LEU A 12 -15.09 -15.04 29.97
N VAL A 13 -13.76 -14.98 29.92
CA VAL A 13 -13.01 -13.72 29.93
C VAL A 13 -12.49 -13.43 28.51
N ARG A 14 -13.21 -12.57 27.80
CA ARG A 14 -12.79 -11.84 26.59
C ARG A 14 -13.59 -10.54 26.60
N LEU A 15 -13.08 -9.34 26.33
CA LEU A 15 -11.76 -8.78 26.10
C LEU A 15 -12.07 -7.27 26.06
N LEU A 16 -11.22 -6.42 26.63
CA LEU A 16 -11.29 -4.98 26.34
C LEU A 16 -11.07 -4.77 24.83
N HIS A 17 -11.84 -3.88 24.21
CA HIS A 17 -11.43 -3.20 22.98
C HIS A 17 -11.16 -1.73 23.31
N PRO A 18 -9.93 -1.34 23.65
CA PRO A 18 -9.51 0.02 23.48
C PRO A 18 -9.09 0.20 22.01
N SER A 19 -9.52 1.27 21.36
CA SER A 19 -8.66 2.09 20.48
C SER A 19 -9.47 3.21 19.85
N GLY A 20 -9.21 4.44 20.30
CA GLY A 20 -9.42 5.59 19.45
C GLY A 20 -8.48 5.52 18.25
N ALA A 21 -9.01 5.79 17.06
CA ALA A 21 -8.22 6.24 15.93
C ALA A 21 -9.05 7.26 15.14
N ARG A 22 -8.62 8.51 15.25
CA ARG A 22 -8.84 9.56 14.24
C ARG A 22 -8.38 8.99 12.89
N ALA A 23 -9.26 8.99 11.89
CA ALA A 23 -8.86 9.04 10.49
C ALA A 23 -9.76 10.06 9.79
N SER A 24 -9.30 11.30 9.86
CA SER A 24 -9.72 12.39 9.01
C SER A 24 -9.28 12.11 7.57
N SER A 25 -10.11 12.54 6.61
CA SER A 25 -9.72 12.88 5.22
C SER A 25 -9.34 11.68 4.34
N SER A 26 -9.88 11.45 3.15
CA SER A 26 -10.52 12.34 2.19
C SER A 26 -11.29 11.47 1.22
N SER A 27 -12.35 12.01 0.65
CA SER A 27 -13.03 11.55 -0.55
C SER A 27 -12.07 10.88 -1.53
N SER A 28 -12.33 9.65 -1.90
CA SER A 28 -11.79 9.08 -3.13
C SER A 28 -12.96 8.33 -3.75
N SER A 29 -13.78 9.10 -4.45
CA SER A 29 -14.80 8.57 -5.35
C SER A 29 -14.17 7.44 -6.15
N SER A 30 -14.77 6.25 -6.03
CA SER A 30 -14.60 5.15 -6.98
C SER A 30 -14.54 5.71 -8.39
N SER A 31 -13.39 5.62 -9.03
CA SER A 31 -13.28 5.89 -10.45
C SER A 31 -12.04 5.17 -10.95
N CYS A 32 -12.18 3.86 -11.27
CA CYS A 32 -11.39 3.08 -12.22
C CYS A 32 -9.86 3.31 -12.30
N CYS A 33 -9.22 3.84 -11.26
CA CYS A 33 -7.89 4.42 -11.35
C CYS A 33 -6.83 3.33 -11.20
N SER A 34 -6.49 2.67 -12.30
CA SER A 34 -5.32 1.78 -12.40
C SER A 34 -3.99 2.54 -12.26
N LYS A 35 -4.02 3.84 -11.98
CA LYS A 35 -2.84 4.69 -11.84
C LYS A 35 -2.51 4.92 -10.38
N LEU A 36 -1.30 4.55 -9.98
CA LEU A 36 -0.72 4.73 -8.67
C LEU A 36 0.37 5.81 -8.69
N PHE A 37 0.44 6.58 -7.63
CA PHE A 37 1.52 7.49 -7.30
C PHE A 37 2.40 6.84 -6.23
N VAL A 38 3.70 6.81 -6.46
CA VAL A 38 4.69 6.24 -5.55
C VAL A 38 5.63 7.35 -5.10
N ALA A 39 5.72 7.59 -3.79
CA ALA A 39 6.62 8.56 -3.17
C ALA A 39 7.56 7.89 -2.19
N GLY A 40 8.63 8.57 -1.80
CA GLY A 40 9.61 8.06 -0.84
C GLY A 40 10.65 7.10 -1.44
N LEU A 41 10.77 7.08 -2.77
CA LEU A 41 11.79 6.29 -3.46
C LEU A 41 13.19 6.83 -3.16
N SER A 42 14.19 5.94 -3.17
CA SER A 42 15.58 6.36 -3.04
C SER A 42 16.06 7.08 -4.30
N TYR A 43 17.18 7.80 -4.17
CA TYR A 43 17.79 8.49 -5.29
C TYR A 43 18.28 7.51 -6.37
N ASP A 44 18.65 6.31 -5.95
CA ASP A 44 19.12 5.21 -6.80
C ASP A 44 17.97 4.40 -7.42
N THR A 45 16.75 4.55 -6.91
CA THR A 45 15.59 3.79 -7.39
C THR A 45 15.10 4.37 -8.72
N ASN A 46 15.25 3.58 -9.78
CA ASN A 46 14.87 3.95 -11.14
C ASN A 46 13.50 3.38 -11.54
N GLU A 47 13.02 3.84 -12.71
CA GLU A 47 11.80 3.35 -13.34
C GLU A 47 11.81 1.84 -13.54
N THR A 48 12.95 1.27 -13.93
CA THR A 48 13.13 -0.18 -14.11
C THR A 48 13.01 -0.94 -12.80
N ALA A 49 13.67 -0.47 -11.73
CA ALA A 49 13.61 -1.11 -10.41
C ALA A 49 12.19 -1.06 -9.84
N LEU A 50 11.52 0.08 -9.99
CA LEU A 50 10.15 0.26 -9.56
C LEU A 50 9.21 -0.63 -10.39
N LYS A 51 9.40 -0.69 -11.71
CA LYS A 51 8.64 -1.59 -12.57
C LYS A 51 8.83 -3.04 -12.17
N ASP A 52 10.05 -3.49 -11.93
CA ASP A 52 10.35 -4.86 -11.54
C ASP A 52 9.67 -5.23 -10.22
N ALA A 53 9.83 -4.39 -9.20
CA ALA A 53 9.17 -4.56 -7.91
C ALA A 53 7.65 -4.65 -8.07
N PHE A 54 7.02 -3.66 -8.73
CA PHE A 54 5.58 -3.63 -8.90
C PHE A 54 5.06 -4.71 -9.85
N SER A 55 5.89 -5.23 -10.77
CA SER A 55 5.52 -6.26 -11.75
C SER A 55 5.28 -7.61 -11.09
N HIS A 56 5.83 -7.85 -9.89
CA HIS A 56 5.50 -9.03 -9.09
C HIS A 56 4.07 -9.03 -8.57
N HIS A 57 3.45 -7.85 -8.48
CA HIS A 57 2.11 -7.68 -7.91
C HIS A 57 1.02 -7.51 -8.98
N GLY A 58 1.41 -7.26 -10.24
CA GLY A 58 0.51 -7.24 -11.37
C GLY A 58 1.13 -6.66 -12.65
N HIS A 59 0.33 -6.59 -13.70
CA HIS A 59 0.76 -6.11 -15.00
C HIS A 59 0.83 -4.57 -15.07
N ILE A 60 2.03 -4.04 -15.25
CA ILE A 60 2.28 -2.60 -15.41
C ILE A 60 2.18 -2.22 -16.89
N ILE A 61 1.24 -1.33 -17.22
CA ILE A 61 1.13 -0.70 -18.54
C ILE A 61 2.20 0.37 -18.71
N GLN A 62 2.37 1.22 -17.70
CA GLN A 62 3.25 2.37 -17.79
C GLN A 62 3.87 2.68 -16.44
N VAL A 63 5.14 3.03 -16.43
CA VAL A 63 5.80 3.58 -15.26
C VAL A 63 6.48 4.88 -15.68
N LYS A 64 6.55 5.85 -14.78
CA LYS A 64 7.18 7.13 -15.00
C LYS A 64 7.80 7.63 -13.71
N VAL A 65 9.13 7.58 -13.61
CA VAL A 65 9.84 8.17 -12.47
C VAL A 65 10.19 9.63 -12.76
N ILE A 66 9.96 10.51 -11.78
CA ILE A 66 10.29 11.92 -11.90
C ILE A 66 11.63 12.17 -11.22
N CYS A 67 12.64 12.45 -12.04
CA CYS A 67 13.98 12.86 -11.62
C CYS A 67 14.22 14.36 -11.88
N HIS A 68 15.17 14.95 -11.16
CA HIS A 68 15.61 16.31 -11.44
C HIS A 68 16.27 16.36 -12.82
N PRO A 69 15.81 17.23 -13.73
CA PRO A 69 16.36 17.30 -15.08
C PRO A 69 17.77 17.90 -15.12
N VAL A 70 18.15 18.69 -14.11
CA VAL A 70 19.43 19.43 -14.07
C VAL A 70 20.52 18.66 -13.34
N THR A 71 20.19 17.99 -12.23
CA THR A 71 21.16 17.23 -11.43
C THR A 71 21.10 15.73 -11.67
N GLY A 72 20.10 15.24 -12.42
CA GLY A 72 19.81 13.81 -12.57
C GLY A 72 19.33 13.13 -11.28
N LYS A 73 19.24 13.86 -10.15
CA LYS A 73 18.89 13.28 -8.86
C LYS A 73 17.41 12.94 -8.82
N SER A 74 17.05 11.69 -8.51
CA SER A 74 15.64 11.29 -8.43
C SER A 74 14.91 12.14 -7.39
N LYS A 75 13.72 12.66 -7.70
CA LYS A 75 12.95 13.43 -6.70
C LYS A 75 12.31 12.53 -5.64
N GLY A 76 12.57 11.23 -5.72
CA GLY A 76 12.05 10.21 -4.82
C GLY A 76 10.57 9.94 -5.04
N TYR A 77 10.04 10.21 -6.24
CA TYR A 77 8.66 9.89 -6.58
C TYR A 77 8.47 9.55 -8.06
N GLY A 78 7.40 8.80 -8.34
CA GLY A 78 7.03 8.34 -9.66
C GLY A 78 5.55 7.96 -9.74
N PHE A 79 5.14 7.58 -10.93
CA PHE A 79 3.78 7.14 -11.24
C PHE A 79 3.83 5.77 -11.91
N VAL A 80 2.92 4.90 -11.54
CA VAL A 80 2.74 3.57 -12.12
C VAL A 80 1.31 3.49 -12.63
N LYS A 81 1.11 2.86 -13.78
CA LYS A 81 -0.21 2.54 -14.33
C LYS A 81 -0.25 1.05 -14.56
N PHE A 82 -1.21 0.39 -13.95
CA PHE A 82 -1.50 -1.02 -14.09
C PHE A 82 -2.52 -1.27 -15.20
N ALA A 83 -2.59 -2.54 -15.60
CA ALA A 83 -3.56 -3.04 -16.55
C ALA A 83 -4.92 -3.24 -15.90
N SER A 84 -4.95 -3.80 -14.69
CA SER A 84 -6.15 -3.92 -13.88
C SER A 84 -6.14 -3.00 -12.66
N GLU A 85 -7.33 -2.59 -12.24
CA GLU A 85 -7.57 -1.93 -10.96
C GLU A 85 -7.28 -2.86 -9.78
N ASP A 86 -7.70 -4.13 -9.85
CA ASP A 86 -7.51 -5.09 -8.76
C ASP A 86 -6.02 -5.30 -8.43
N GLU A 87 -5.21 -5.39 -9.49
CA GLU A 87 -3.75 -5.50 -9.40
C GLU A 87 -3.15 -4.22 -8.79
N ALA A 88 -3.61 -3.05 -9.22
CA ALA A 88 -3.18 -1.78 -8.68
C ALA A 88 -3.51 -1.66 -7.19
N ALA A 89 -4.71 -2.08 -6.78
CA ALA A 89 -5.16 -2.06 -5.40
C ALA A 89 -4.31 -3.01 -4.54
N ALA A 90 -4.08 -4.24 -5.01
CA ALA A 90 -3.24 -5.21 -4.31
C ALA A 90 -1.79 -4.72 -4.18
N ALA A 91 -1.22 -4.14 -5.24
CA ALA A 91 0.11 -3.55 -5.22
C ALA A 91 0.19 -2.35 -4.26
N LEU A 92 -0.80 -1.46 -4.28
CA LEU A 92 -0.89 -0.33 -3.37
C LEU A 92 -0.92 -0.80 -1.90
N HIS A 93 -1.77 -1.76 -1.57
CA HIS A 93 -1.88 -2.26 -0.20
C HIS A 93 -0.62 -2.99 0.28
N LYS A 94 0.05 -3.73 -0.61
CA LYS A 94 1.26 -4.49 -0.26
C LYS A 94 2.51 -3.62 -0.21
N MET A 95 2.66 -2.67 -1.13
CA MET A 95 3.87 -1.85 -1.24
C MET A 95 3.80 -0.53 -0.48
N SER A 96 2.61 -0.07 -0.09
CA SER A 96 2.51 1.15 0.71
C SER A 96 3.11 0.92 2.10
N GLY A 97 4.20 1.62 2.40
CA GLY A 97 4.94 1.48 3.65
C GLY A 97 6.12 0.50 3.58
N GLU A 98 6.41 -0.11 2.44
CA GLU A 98 7.62 -0.93 2.28
C GLU A 98 8.89 -0.08 2.26
N VAL A 99 10.02 -0.69 2.59
CA VAL A 99 11.32 -0.03 2.61
C VAL A 99 12.12 -0.49 1.38
N ILE A 100 12.29 0.40 0.41
CA ILE A 100 13.11 0.17 -0.79
C ILE A 100 14.40 0.97 -0.66
N ASP A 101 15.55 0.32 -0.81
CA ASP A 101 16.87 0.95 -0.74
C ASP A 101 17.09 1.77 0.56
N GLY A 102 16.55 1.27 1.68
CA GLY A 102 16.62 1.94 2.99
C GLY A 102 15.64 3.11 3.16
N ARG A 103 14.70 3.30 2.23
CA ARG A 103 13.72 4.39 2.27
C ARG A 103 12.29 3.88 2.18
N THR A 104 11.44 4.37 3.08
CA THR A 104 10.04 3.95 3.14
C THR A 104 9.25 4.57 1.99
N ILE A 105 8.75 3.72 1.10
CA ILE A 105 7.89 4.14 -0.01
C ILE A 105 6.45 4.26 0.44
N ARG A 106 5.70 5.13 -0.23
CA ARG A 106 4.28 5.36 -0.03
C ARG A 106 3.58 5.27 -1.37
N VAL A 107 2.54 4.45 -1.43
CA VAL A 107 1.76 4.25 -2.65
C VAL A 107 0.36 4.82 -2.42
N HIS A 108 -0.10 5.64 -3.35
CA HIS A 108 -1.41 6.29 -3.33
C HIS A 108 -2.08 6.16 -4.69
N TYR A 109 -3.42 6.20 -4.75
CA TYR A 109 -4.12 6.33 -6.03
C TYR A 109 -3.88 7.71 -6.63
N ALA A 110 -3.57 7.76 -7.94
CA ALA A 110 -3.41 9.01 -8.67
C ALA A 110 -4.69 9.33 -9.44
N ASN A 111 -5.44 10.36 -9.00
CA ASN A 111 -6.59 10.86 -9.77
C ASN A 111 -6.10 11.68 -10.96
N ASN A 112 -6.35 11.19 -12.17
CA ASN A 112 -6.04 11.92 -13.41
C ASN A 112 -7.24 12.80 -13.74
N GLY A 113 -7.23 14.03 -13.22
CA GLY A 113 -8.20 15.07 -13.59
C GLY A 113 -8.05 15.53 -15.03
#